data_AF-A0AAV2VJF4-F1
#
_entry.id   AF-A0AAV2VJF4-F1
#
_cell.length_a   1.000
_cell.length_b   1.000
_cell.length_c   1.000
_cell.angle_alpha   90.00
_cell.angle_beta   90.00
_cell.angle_gamma   90.00
#
_symmetry.space_group_name_H-M   'P 1'
#
loop_
_entity.id
_entity.type
_entity.pdbx_description
1 polymer ?
#
loop_
_entity_poly.entity_id
_entity_poly.type
_entity_poly.pdbx_seq_one_letter_code
_entity_poly.pdbx_strand_id
1 'polypeptide(L)' 'MQCNPIFKATYTRLVQSGKPKKVAIIACVRKMVVILNSMLRDGVMWDENIARN' A
#
# COMPACT_ATOMS: atom_id res chain seq x y z
N MET A 1 -6.96 10.90 10.74
CA MET A 1 -5.99 10.31 9.79
C MET A 1 -5.96 8.80 10.04
N GLN A 2 -6.57 8.00 9.17
CA GLN A 2 -6.49 6.54 9.26
C GLN A 2 -5.10 6.08 8.78
N CYS A 3 -4.27 5.60 9.70
CA CYS A 3 -2.99 4.98 9.37
C CYS A 3 -3.24 3.49 9.11
N ASN A 4 -3.30 3.08 7.85
CA ASN A 4 -3.45 1.67 7.51
C ASN A 4 -2.17 0.91 7.92
N PRO A 5 -2.24 -0.05 8.87
CA PRO A 5 -1.05 -0.71 9.42
C PRO A 5 -0.25 -1.49 8.35
N ILE A 6 -0.92 -1.93 7.29
CA ILE A 6 -0.33 -2.67 6.16
C ILE A 6 0.69 -1.82 5.40
N PHE A 7 0.37 -0.57 5.10
CA PHE A 7 1.30 0.33 4.40
C PHE A 7 2.46 0.76 5.29
N LYS A 8 2.23 0.87 6.62
CA LYS A 8 3.30 1.13 7.59
C LYS A 8 4.31 -0.02 7.64
N ALA A 9 3.84 -1.26 7.69
CA ALA A 9 4.71 -2.43 7.64
C ALA A 9 5.54 -2.49 6.35
N THR A 10 4.90 -2.22 5.21
CA THR A 10 5.56 -2.16 3.89
C THR A 10 6.62 -1.06 3.84
N TYR A 11 6.29 0.16 4.29
CA TYR A 11 7.22 1.27 4.38
C TYR A 11 8.43 0.93 5.24
N THR A 12 8.21 0.40 6.45
CA THR A 12 9.27 0.02 7.39
C THR A 12 10.18 -1.04 6.77
N ARG A 13 9.63 -2.07 6.14
CA ARG A 13 10.42 -3.12 5.45
C ARG A 13 11.30 -2.53 4.35
N LEU A 14 10.78 -1.61 3.54
CA LEU A 14 11.54 -0.98 2.45
C LEU A 14 12.67 -0.09 2.98
N VAL A 15 12.41 0.68 4.05
CA VAL A 15 13.42 1.50 4.71
C VAL A 15 14.50 0.64 5.37
N GLN A 16 14.11 -0.43 6.07
CA GLN A 16 15.05 -1.40 6.65
C GLN A 16 15.90 -2.12 5.58
N SER A 17 15.35 -2.31 4.39
CA SER A 17 16.09 -2.85 3.24
C SER A 17 17.05 -1.83 2.58
N GLY A 18 17.25 -0.66 3.20
CA GLY A 18 18.15 0.40 2.71
C GLY A 18 17.59 1.25 1.57
N LYS A 19 16.30 1.14 1.23
CA LYS A 19 15.73 1.98 0.17
C LYS A 19 15.53 3.42 0.65
N PRO A 20 15.74 4.42 -0.23
CA PRO A 20 15.45 5.81 0.10
C PRO A 20 14.01 6.00 0.56
N LYS A 21 13.78 6.81 1.59
CA LYS A 21 12.44 7.07 2.16
C LYS A 21 11.42 7.49 1.11
N LYS A 22 11.84 8.31 0.13
CA LYS A 22 10.98 8.72 -1.00
C LYS A 22 10.50 7.52 -1.82
N VAL A 23 11.38 6.57 -2.11
CA VAL A 23 11.04 5.35 -2.86
C VAL A 23 10.08 4.48 -2.06
N ALA A 24 10.26 4.39 -0.74
CA ALA A 24 9.36 3.65 0.14
C ALA A 24 7.94 4.25 0.15
N ILE A 25 7.82 5.59 0.17
CA ILE A 25 6.52 6.28 0.08
C ILE A 25 5.85 6.03 -1.27
N ILE A 26 6.60 6.22 -2.37
CA ILE A 26 6.06 6.01 -3.73
C ILE A 26 5.63 4.56 -3.93
N ALA A 27 6.34 3.58 -3.38
CA ALA A 27 5.94 2.17 -3.42
C ALA A 27 4.60 1.94 -2.68
N CYS A 28 4.41 2.54 -1.51
CA CYS A 28 3.15 2.46 -0.77
C CYS A 28 1.98 3.09 -1.55
N VAL A 29 2.18 4.27 -2.14
CA VAL A 29 1.16 4.95 -2.96
C VAL A 29 0.83 4.13 -4.21
N ARG A 30 1.84 3.58 -4.89
CA ARG A 30 1.61 2.72 -6.06
C ARG A 30 0.77 1.50 -5.70
N LYS A 31 1.05 0.84 -4.58
CA LYS A 31 0.25 -0.29 -4.10
C LYS A 31 -1.20 0.12 -3.81
N MET A 32 -1.40 1.27 -3.16
CA MET A 32 -2.73 1.83 -2.89
C MET A 32 -3.53 2.08 -4.18
N VAL A 33 -2.92 2.72 -5.19
CA VAL A 33 -3.59 3.00 -6.47
C VAL A 33 -3.95 1.70 -7.21
N VAL A 34 -3.09 0.68 -7.16
CA VAL A 34 -3.39 -0.63 -7.76
C VAL A 34 -4.60 -1.27 -7.10
N ILE A 35 -4.67 -1.26 -5.77
CA ILE A 35 -5.82 -1.81 -5.01
C ILE A 35 -7.10 -1.06 -5.39
N LEU A 36 -7.06 0.28 -5.39
CA LEU A 36 -8.20 1.10 -5.78
C LEU A 36 -8.65 0.82 -7.22
N ASN A 37 -7.70 0.66 -8.13
CA ASN A 37 -8.00 0.35 -9.52
C ASN A 37 -8.63 -1.04 -9.69
N SER A 38 -8.19 -2.04 -8.92
CA SER A 38 -8.83 -3.37 -8.89
C SER A 38 -10.23 -3.29 -8.30
N MET A 39 -10.41 -2.57 -7.19
CA MET A 39 -11.73 -2.37 -6.57
C MET A 39 -12.72 -1.69 -7.51
N LEU A 40 -12.29 -0.65 -8.23
CA LEU A 40 -13.12 0.05 -9.22
C LEU A 40 -13.50 -0.85 -10.39
N ARG A 41 -12.58 -1.71 -10.84
CA ARG A 41 -12.84 -2.69 -11.91
C ARG A 41 -13.88 -3.72 -11.48
N ASP A 42 -13.75 -4.23 -10.27
CA ASP A 42 -14.55 -5.35 -9.77
C ASP A 42 -15.84 -4.89 -9.07
N GLY A 43 -16.03 -3.57 -8.89
CA GLY A 43 -17.19 -2.99 -8.21
C GLY A 43 -17.26 -3.29 -6.71
N VAL A 44 -16.13 -3.68 -6.11
CA VAL A 44 -16.05 -4.11 -4.70
C VAL A 44 -15.60 -2.97 -3.78
N MET A 45 -16.08 -2.99 -2.53
CA MET A 45 -15.64 -2.05 -1.50
C MET A 45 -14.28 -2.44 -0.91
N TRP A 46 -13.69 -1.52 -0.13
CA TRP A 46 -12.37 -1.69 0.44
C TRP A 46 -12.31 -2.95 1.31
N ASP A 47 -11.39 -3.85 0.95
CA ASP A 47 -11.10 -5.07 1.70
C ASP A 47 -9.61 -5.10 2.05
N GLU A 48 -9.31 -5.20 3.35
CA GLU A 48 -7.94 -5.30 3.86
C GLU A 48 -7.20 -6.53 3.33
N ASN A 49 -7.91 -7.58 2.92
CA ASN A 49 -7.30 -8.77 2.30
C ASN A 49 -6.70 -8.45 0.93
N ILE A 50 -7.34 -7.57 0.14
CA ILE A 50 -6.80 -7.12 -1.15
C ILE A 50 -5.54 -6.27 -0.92
N ALA A 51 -5.49 -5.51 0.18
CA ALA A 51 -4.33 -4.70 0.53
C ALA A 51 -3.12 -5.52 1.03
N ARG A 52 -3.37 -6.73 1.54
CA ARG A 52 -2.33 -7.64 2.05
C ARG A 52 -1.52 -8.32 0.95
N ASN A 53 -2.18 -8.69 -0.16
CA ASN A 53 -1.58 -9.36 -1.32
C ASN A 53 -0.64 -8.44 -2.11
#